data_AF-A0A060CF96-F1
#
_entry.id   AF-A0A060CF96-F1
#
_cell.length_a   1.000
_cell.length_b   1.000
_cell.length_c   1.000
_cell.angle_alpha   90.00
_cell.angle_beta   90.00
_cell.angle_gamma   90.00
#
_symmetry.space_group_name_H-M   'P 1'
#
loop_
_entity.id
_entity.type
_entity.pdbx_description
1 polymer ?
#
loop_
_entity_poly.entity_id
_entity_poly.type
_entity_poly.pdbx_seq_one_letter_code
_entity_poly.pdbx_strand_id
1 'polypeptide(L)'
;DRVRVGGGATWGQVAEALAPRGLAISSGDTKGVGVGGLTLSGGIGWKVRKYGLALDSLVAAELVTADGRTVRASAEENADLFWALRGGGGNFGVVTDFEFLAHRTTDVFHGRVAFPASEAGAVLAGWADYLRTAPEELTSVAELANPFAGGPAAPVEVHVAFDGDDPAAAAAAFEPIRALGT
;
A
#
# COMPACT_ATOMS: atom_id res chain seq x y z
N ASP A 1 -5.23 -7.43 -14.73
CA ASP A 1 -6.03 -6.67 -15.71
C ASP A 1 -5.53 -5.24 -15.82
N ARG A 2 -5.49 -4.62 -17.02
CA ARG A 2 -5.09 -3.21 -17.15
C ARG A 2 -6.25 -2.28 -16.84
N VAL A 3 -6.01 -1.22 -16.08
CA VAL A 3 -7.02 -0.21 -15.73
C VAL A 3 -6.46 1.19 -15.86
N ARG A 4 -7.29 2.14 -16.32
CA ARG A 4 -6.93 3.56 -16.43
C ARG A 4 -7.56 4.34 -15.28
N VAL A 5 -6.77 5.18 -14.63
CA VAL A 5 -7.15 5.94 -13.43
C VAL A 5 -6.75 7.40 -13.62
N GLY A 6 -7.68 8.33 -13.43
CA GLY A 6 -7.39 9.75 -13.50
C GLY A 6 -6.45 10.21 -12.39
N GLY A 7 -5.51 11.11 -12.69
CA GLY A 7 -4.45 11.51 -11.75
C GLY A 7 -4.95 12.26 -10.50
N GLY A 8 -6.15 12.85 -10.57
CA GLY A 8 -6.83 13.48 -9.44
C GLY A 8 -7.76 12.56 -8.63
N ALA A 9 -7.85 11.28 -8.97
CA ALA A 9 -8.65 10.32 -8.20
C ALA A 9 -8.07 10.07 -6.80
N THR A 10 -8.89 9.54 -5.89
CA THR A 10 -8.45 9.02 -4.60
C THR A 10 -8.41 7.50 -4.61
N TRP A 11 -7.55 6.89 -3.78
CA TRP A 11 -7.47 5.42 -3.70
C TRP A 11 -8.75 4.76 -3.21
N GLY A 12 -9.57 5.46 -2.43
CA GLY A 12 -10.92 5.02 -2.07
C GLY A 12 -11.82 4.85 -3.29
N GLN A 13 -11.85 5.85 -4.19
CA GLN A 13 -12.63 5.78 -5.44
C GLN A 13 -12.15 4.62 -6.33
N VAL A 14 -10.83 4.43 -6.43
CA VAL A 14 -10.24 3.33 -7.20
C VAL A 14 -10.64 1.97 -6.60
N ALA A 15 -10.51 1.79 -5.28
CA ALA A 15 -10.88 0.55 -4.62
C ALA A 15 -12.37 0.22 -4.80
N GLU A 16 -13.26 1.21 -4.64
CA GLU A 16 -14.70 1.04 -4.84
C GLU A 16 -15.06 0.67 -6.29
N ALA A 17 -14.36 1.22 -7.28
CA ALA A 17 -14.57 0.89 -8.68
C ALA A 17 -14.05 -0.50 -9.08
N LEU A 18 -13.00 -1.00 -8.41
CA LEU A 18 -12.36 -2.28 -8.71
C LEU A 18 -12.93 -3.46 -7.92
N ALA A 19 -13.40 -3.24 -6.68
CA ALA A 19 -13.89 -4.30 -5.80
C ALA A 19 -15.01 -5.17 -6.44
N PRO A 20 -16.03 -4.63 -7.13
CA PRO A 20 -17.05 -5.45 -7.80
C PRO A 20 -16.51 -6.36 -8.90
N ARG A 21 -15.26 -6.15 -9.36
CA ARG A 21 -14.58 -6.94 -10.39
C ARG A 21 -13.59 -7.95 -9.80
N GLY A 22 -13.48 -8.02 -8.47
CA GLY A 22 -12.48 -8.83 -7.76
C GLY A 22 -11.05 -8.38 -8.06
N LEU A 23 -10.85 -7.07 -8.19
CA LEU A 23 -9.56 -6.45 -8.52
C LEU A 23 -9.11 -5.46 -7.45
N ALA A 24 -7.80 -5.34 -7.29
CA ALA A 24 -7.16 -4.33 -6.45
C ALA A 24 -5.82 -3.89 -7.06
N ILE A 25 -5.33 -2.72 -6.63
CA ILE A 25 -3.97 -2.24 -6.93
C ILE A 25 -3.28 -1.96 -5.59
N SER A 26 -1.98 -2.28 -5.50
CA SER A 26 -1.16 -1.85 -4.36
C SER A 26 -1.14 -0.32 -4.30
N SER A 27 -1.48 0.25 -3.16
CA SER A 27 -1.67 1.69 -3.01
C SER A 27 -1.29 2.13 -1.60
N GLY A 28 -1.96 3.14 -1.04
CA GLY A 28 -1.81 3.57 0.35
C GLY A 28 -2.69 2.79 1.32
N ASP A 29 -2.63 3.17 2.59
CA ASP A 29 -3.48 2.66 3.67
C ASP A 29 -4.75 3.51 3.90
N THR A 30 -4.84 4.68 3.27
CA THR A 30 -5.85 5.69 3.55
C THR A 30 -6.66 6.07 2.31
N LYS A 31 -7.99 5.90 2.39
CA LYS A 31 -8.91 6.11 1.25
C LYS A 31 -8.83 7.49 0.60
N GLY A 32 -8.61 8.54 1.38
CA GLY A 32 -8.60 9.93 0.92
C GLY A 32 -7.33 10.35 0.18
N VAL A 33 -6.28 9.51 0.16
CA VAL A 33 -5.01 9.84 -0.48
C VAL A 33 -5.17 9.84 -2.01
N GLY A 34 -4.62 10.88 -2.65
CA GLY A 34 -4.64 11.02 -4.09
C GLY A 34 -3.74 10.00 -4.81
N VAL A 35 -4.21 9.48 -5.94
CA VAL A 35 -3.50 8.51 -6.78
C VAL A 35 -2.18 9.08 -7.28
N GLY A 36 -2.19 10.30 -7.80
CA GLY A 36 -1.03 10.92 -8.43
C GLY A 36 0.17 11.06 -7.49
N GLY A 37 0.00 11.81 -6.41
CA GLY A 37 1.10 12.09 -5.47
C GLY A 37 1.71 10.82 -4.86
N LEU A 38 0.86 9.85 -4.48
CA LEU A 38 1.30 8.59 -3.90
C LEU A 38 2.08 7.73 -4.90
N THR A 39 1.52 7.54 -6.11
CA THR A 39 2.16 6.71 -7.14
C THR A 39 3.50 7.30 -7.57
N LEU A 40 3.55 8.60 -7.83
CA LEU A 40 4.76 9.26 -8.33
C LEU A 40 5.91 9.28 -7.31
N SER A 41 5.64 8.97 -6.05
CA SER A 41 6.62 8.96 -4.96
C SER A 41 6.93 7.55 -4.45
N GLY A 42 6.34 6.50 -5.04
CA GLY A 42 6.41 5.13 -4.51
C GLY A 42 5.03 4.53 -4.35
N GLY A 43 4.52 4.66 -3.11
CA GLY A 43 3.23 4.14 -2.71
C GLY A 43 3.35 2.86 -1.91
N ILE A 44 3.28 2.99 -0.59
CA ILE A 44 3.34 1.90 0.38
C ILE A 44 1.97 1.77 1.05
N GLY A 45 1.49 0.53 1.18
CA GLY A 45 0.22 0.23 1.82
C GLY A 45 0.04 -1.27 2.03
N TRP A 46 -1.20 -1.69 2.28
CA TRP A 46 -1.51 -3.04 2.77
C TRP A 46 -1.15 -4.20 1.83
N LYS A 47 -0.96 -3.95 0.54
CA LYS A 47 -0.62 -4.97 -0.46
C LYS A 47 0.84 -4.90 -0.92
N VAL A 48 1.66 -4.05 -0.29
CA VAL A 48 3.02 -3.76 -0.75
C VAL A 48 3.94 -4.99 -0.74
N ARG A 49 3.77 -5.87 0.25
CA ARG A 49 4.61 -7.07 0.38
C ARG A 49 4.35 -8.10 -0.71
N LYS A 50 3.10 -8.21 -1.18
CA LYS A 50 2.68 -9.17 -2.20
C LYS A 50 2.81 -8.64 -3.63
N TYR A 51 2.58 -7.35 -3.85
CA TYR A 51 2.49 -6.76 -5.19
C TYR A 51 3.44 -5.58 -5.46
N GLY A 52 4.35 -5.29 -4.52
CA GLY A 52 5.26 -4.14 -4.64
C GLY A 52 4.58 -2.80 -4.37
N LEU A 53 5.31 -1.72 -4.63
CA LEU A 53 4.81 -0.35 -4.50
C LEU A 53 3.69 -0.07 -5.52
N ALA A 54 2.92 1.00 -5.31
CA ALA A 54 1.96 1.44 -6.31
C ALA A 54 2.60 1.68 -7.69
N LEU A 55 3.81 2.27 -7.70
CA LEU A 55 4.58 2.49 -8.92
C LEU A 55 5.07 1.21 -9.61
N ASP A 56 5.15 0.07 -8.91
CA ASP A 56 5.59 -1.19 -9.51
C ASP A 56 4.49 -1.79 -10.38
N SER A 57 3.24 -1.43 -10.10
CA SER A 57 2.07 -1.80 -10.91
C SER A 57 1.80 -0.78 -12.03
N LEU A 58 2.52 0.33 -12.11
CA LEU A 58 2.34 1.34 -13.16
C LEU A 58 2.90 0.81 -14.49
N VAL A 59 2.10 0.87 -15.56
CA VAL A 59 2.52 0.43 -16.91
C VAL A 59 2.67 1.57 -17.91
N ALA A 60 1.89 2.65 -17.73
CA ALA A 60 2.03 3.87 -18.52
C ALA A 60 1.41 5.07 -17.79
N ALA A 61 1.78 6.28 -18.21
CA ALA A 61 1.18 7.52 -17.75
C ALA A 61 1.00 8.49 -18.93
N GLU A 62 -0.06 9.29 -18.90
CA GLU A 62 -0.26 10.44 -19.77
C GLU A 62 -0.08 11.72 -18.94
N LEU A 63 0.73 12.67 -19.44
CA LEU A 63 1.05 13.88 -18.71
C LEU A 63 1.21 15.10 -19.61
N VAL A 64 0.95 16.26 -19.02
CA VAL A 64 1.24 17.56 -19.61
C VAL A 64 2.61 18.04 -19.12
N THR A 65 3.56 18.21 -20.04
CA THR A 65 4.91 18.71 -19.75
C THR A 65 4.93 20.23 -19.58
N ALA A 66 6.05 20.78 -19.09
CA ALA A 66 6.19 22.21 -18.80
C ALA A 66 6.00 23.14 -20.03
N ASP A 67 6.24 22.62 -21.24
CA ASP A 67 6.01 23.32 -22.50
C ASP A 67 4.57 23.17 -23.03
N GLY A 68 3.67 22.57 -22.24
CA GLY A 68 2.25 22.43 -22.55
C GLY A 68 1.88 21.27 -23.47
N ARG A 69 2.84 20.39 -23.83
CA ARG A 69 2.55 19.21 -24.65
C ARG A 69 1.99 18.07 -23.81
N THR A 70 1.01 17.34 -24.35
CA THR A 70 0.59 16.05 -23.82
C THR A 70 1.51 14.97 -24.37
N VAL A 71 2.12 14.18 -23.48
CA VAL A 71 2.99 13.06 -23.83
C VAL A 71 2.56 11.79 -23.10
N ARG A 72 2.91 10.64 -23.64
CA ARG A 72 2.75 9.33 -23.00
C ARG A 72 4.11 8.80 -22.58
N ALA A 73 4.20 8.26 -21.37
CA ALA A 73 5.39 7.61 -20.85
C ALA A 73 5.09 6.15 -20.50
N SER A 74 5.83 5.21 -21.08
CA SER A 74 5.82 3.77 -20.79
C SER A 74 7.23 3.19 -20.96
N ALA A 75 7.39 1.87 -20.82
CA ALA A 75 8.67 1.22 -21.10
C ALA A 75 9.09 1.31 -22.57
N GLU A 76 8.14 1.50 -23.49
CA GLU A 76 8.33 1.53 -24.94
C GLU A 76 8.29 2.93 -25.54
N GLU A 77 7.84 3.94 -24.78
CA GLU A 77 7.66 5.33 -25.23
C GLU A 77 8.08 6.30 -24.12
N ASN A 78 9.02 7.21 -24.39
CA ASN A 78 9.58 8.13 -23.37
C ASN A 78 10.03 7.39 -22.09
N ALA A 79 10.82 6.32 -22.25
CA ALA A 79 11.18 5.38 -21.18
C ALA A 79 12.00 6.01 -20.05
N ASP A 80 12.79 7.04 -20.36
CA ASP A 80 13.51 7.88 -19.39
C ASP A 80 12.54 8.66 -18.49
N LEU A 81 11.51 9.27 -19.08
CA LEU A 81 10.43 9.93 -18.35
C LEU A 81 9.62 8.91 -17.54
N PHE A 82 9.33 7.74 -18.10
CA PHE A 82 8.62 6.68 -17.38
C PHE A 82 9.40 6.16 -16.17
N TRP A 83 10.73 6.02 -16.29
CA TRP A 83 11.60 5.77 -15.15
C TRP A 83 11.50 6.89 -14.11
N ALA A 84 11.57 8.15 -14.56
CA ALA A 84 11.56 9.32 -13.67
C ALA A 84 10.24 9.50 -12.90
N LEU A 85 9.09 9.20 -13.53
CA LEU A 85 7.77 9.26 -12.90
C LEU A 85 7.61 8.21 -11.79
N ARG A 86 8.37 7.11 -11.81
CA ARG A 86 8.32 6.06 -10.78
C ARG A 86 9.28 6.38 -9.63
N GLY A 87 8.95 7.44 -8.87
CA GLY A 87 9.65 7.82 -7.63
C GLY A 87 10.15 9.27 -7.61
N GLY A 88 10.15 9.96 -8.75
CA GLY A 88 10.61 11.34 -8.85
C GLY A 88 9.54 12.41 -8.56
N GLY A 89 8.37 12.03 -8.06
CA GLY A 89 7.30 12.96 -7.69
C GLY A 89 6.74 13.76 -8.86
N GLY A 90 6.18 14.95 -8.56
CA GLY A 90 5.56 15.84 -9.56
C GLY A 90 6.53 16.70 -10.38
N ASN A 91 7.81 16.32 -10.50
CA ASN A 91 8.84 17.18 -11.10
C ASN A 91 8.75 17.32 -12.64
N PHE A 92 8.10 16.36 -13.32
CA PHE A 92 8.23 16.21 -14.78
C PHE A 92 6.97 16.61 -15.56
N GLY A 93 5.94 17.10 -14.87
CA GLY A 93 4.68 17.52 -15.45
C GLY A 93 3.47 17.13 -14.61
N VAL A 94 2.29 17.41 -15.14
CA VAL A 94 1.01 17.05 -14.51
C VAL A 94 0.51 15.76 -15.14
N VAL A 95 0.57 14.66 -14.40
CA VAL A 95 0.01 13.38 -14.85
C VAL A 95 -1.51 13.44 -14.79
N THR A 96 -2.17 13.29 -15.93
CA THR A 96 -3.63 13.33 -16.08
C THR A 96 -4.23 11.95 -15.97
N ASP A 97 -3.52 10.91 -16.43
CA ASP A 97 -3.98 9.52 -16.40
C ASP A 97 -2.82 8.58 -16.08
N PHE A 98 -3.11 7.57 -15.28
CA PHE A 98 -2.24 6.44 -14.99
C PHE A 98 -2.88 5.17 -15.53
N GLU A 99 -2.07 4.30 -16.13
CA GLU A 99 -2.46 2.94 -16.47
C GLU A 99 -1.75 1.98 -15.53
N PHE A 100 -2.52 1.18 -14.78
CA PHE A 100 -2.01 0.20 -13.83
C PHE A 100 -2.33 -1.22 -14.26
N LEU A 101 -1.48 -2.15 -13.84
CA LEU A 101 -1.83 -3.56 -13.73
C LEU A 101 -2.54 -3.80 -12.38
N ALA A 102 -3.84 -4.07 -12.44
CA ALA A 102 -4.62 -4.50 -11.29
C ALA A 102 -4.50 -6.02 -11.07
N HIS A 103 -4.42 -6.41 -9.81
CA HIS A 103 -4.25 -7.78 -9.33
C HIS A 103 -5.59 -8.35 -8.89
N ARG A 104 -5.73 -9.68 -8.97
CA ARG A 104 -6.90 -10.36 -8.43
C ARG A 104 -6.86 -10.30 -6.91
N THR A 105 -7.99 -9.97 -6.30
CA THR A 105 -8.18 -9.96 -4.85
C THR A 105 -9.62 -10.36 -4.60
N THR A 106 -9.81 -11.44 -3.84
CA THR A 106 -11.11 -11.95 -3.44
C THR A 106 -11.44 -11.44 -2.05
N ASP A 107 -10.72 -11.94 -1.05
CA ASP A 107 -10.92 -11.62 0.36
C ASP A 107 -9.66 -11.01 0.97
N VAL A 108 -9.88 -10.26 2.05
CA VAL A 108 -8.82 -9.73 2.91
C VAL A 108 -9.23 -9.95 4.35
N PHE A 109 -8.41 -10.68 5.09
CA PHE A 109 -8.57 -10.80 6.54
C PHE A 109 -7.77 -9.66 7.18
N HIS A 110 -8.34 -8.95 8.14
CA HIS A 110 -7.64 -7.85 8.79
C HIS A 110 -8.04 -7.70 10.25
N GLY A 111 -7.21 -7.01 11.03
CA GLY A 111 -7.48 -6.78 12.44
C GLY A 111 -6.39 -5.95 13.12
N ARG A 112 -6.50 -5.83 14.44
CA ARG A 112 -5.47 -5.24 15.28
C ARG A 112 -5.25 -6.09 16.53
N VAL A 113 -4.03 -6.12 17.02
CA VAL A 113 -3.66 -6.68 18.32
C VAL A 113 -3.06 -5.56 19.15
N ALA A 114 -3.53 -5.40 20.39
CA ALA A 114 -3.08 -4.33 21.28
C ALA A 114 -2.30 -4.93 22.45
N PHE A 115 -1.15 -4.33 22.76
CA PHE A 115 -0.28 -4.72 23.87
C PHE A 115 -0.08 -3.56 24.84
N PRO A 116 0.16 -3.82 26.13
CA PRO A 116 0.52 -2.78 27.08
C PRO A 116 1.75 -1.98 26.62
N ALA A 117 1.75 -0.65 26.85
CA ALA A 117 2.88 0.21 26.51
C ALA A 117 4.19 -0.25 27.17
N SER A 118 4.11 -0.89 28.36
CA SER A 118 5.26 -1.45 29.07
C SER A 118 5.96 -2.59 28.32
N GLU A 119 5.29 -3.24 27.38
CA GLU A 119 5.83 -4.36 26.59
C GLU A 119 6.39 -3.91 25.22
N ALA A 120 6.34 -2.61 24.90
CA ALA A 120 6.67 -2.08 23.57
C ALA A 120 8.00 -2.60 23.01
N GLY A 121 9.06 -2.63 23.82
CA GLY A 121 10.37 -3.11 23.38
C GLY A 121 10.37 -4.57 22.94
N ALA A 122 9.72 -5.45 23.72
CA ALA A 122 9.64 -6.88 23.42
C ALA A 122 8.74 -7.14 22.20
N VAL A 123 7.57 -6.48 22.15
CA VAL A 123 6.61 -6.59 21.05
C VAL A 123 7.25 -6.14 19.73
N LEU A 124 7.91 -4.99 19.69
CA LEU A 124 8.52 -4.47 18.46
C LEU A 124 9.68 -5.34 17.97
N ALA A 125 10.50 -5.87 18.88
CA ALA A 125 11.59 -6.78 18.53
C ALA A 125 11.05 -8.08 17.93
N GLY A 126 10.09 -8.74 18.59
CA GLY A 126 9.50 -9.97 18.09
C GLY A 126 8.68 -9.77 16.82
N TRP A 127 7.98 -8.64 16.69
CA TRP A 127 7.29 -8.24 15.46
C TRP A 127 8.26 -8.10 14.28
N ALA A 128 9.37 -7.37 14.48
CA ALA A 128 10.39 -7.20 13.47
C ALA A 128 11.06 -8.53 13.07
N ASP A 129 11.32 -9.41 14.04
CA ASP A 129 11.89 -10.73 13.79
C ASP A 129 10.96 -11.62 12.96
N TYR A 130 9.67 -11.67 13.33
CA TYR A 130 8.67 -12.46 12.61
C TYR A 130 8.47 -11.98 11.17
N LEU A 131 8.39 -10.67 10.94
CA LEU A 131 8.15 -10.12 9.60
C LEU A 131 9.23 -10.45 8.56
N ARG A 132 10.42 -10.89 8.99
CA ARG A 132 11.47 -11.39 8.08
C ARG A 132 11.11 -12.72 7.43
N THR A 133 10.28 -13.53 8.07
CA THR A 133 9.87 -14.86 7.60
C THR A 133 8.36 -14.99 7.37
N ALA A 134 7.60 -13.95 7.69
CA ALA A 134 6.16 -13.89 7.44
C ALA A 134 5.84 -14.06 5.94
N PRO A 135 4.68 -14.66 5.60
CA PRO A 135 4.23 -14.75 4.21
C PRO A 135 4.10 -13.36 3.57
N GLU A 136 4.20 -13.30 2.24
CA GLU A 136 4.09 -12.04 1.48
C GLU A 136 2.65 -11.49 1.49
N GLU A 137 1.66 -12.36 1.68
CA GLU A 137 0.25 -12.02 1.86
C GLU A 137 -0.01 -11.20 3.12
N LEU A 138 0.83 -11.33 4.15
CA LEU A 138 0.70 -10.60 5.41
C LEU A 138 1.44 -9.27 5.34
N THR A 139 0.72 -8.17 5.46
CA THR A 139 1.27 -6.84 5.78
C THR A 139 0.82 -6.42 7.16
N SER A 140 1.69 -5.75 7.91
CA SER A 140 1.36 -5.22 9.22
C SER A 140 2.04 -3.89 9.50
N VAL A 141 1.41 -3.07 10.35
CA VAL A 141 1.90 -1.78 10.81
C VAL A 141 1.84 -1.76 12.34
N ALA A 142 2.94 -1.38 12.98
CA ALA A 142 2.97 -1.17 14.42
C ALA A 142 2.85 0.33 14.72
N GLU A 143 1.86 0.70 15.51
CA GLU A 143 1.64 2.04 16.03
C GLU A 143 1.99 2.10 17.51
N LEU A 144 2.72 3.14 17.91
CA LEU A 144 3.17 3.36 19.28
C LEU A 144 3.07 4.82 19.66
N ALA A 145 2.94 5.08 20.96
CA ALA A 145 2.89 6.42 21.53
C ALA A 145 1.83 7.35 20.90
N ASN A 146 0.69 6.82 20.46
CA ASN A 146 -0.35 7.59 19.78
C ASN A 146 -0.84 8.76 20.68
N PRO A 147 -0.61 10.03 20.29
CA PRO A 147 -0.92 11.19 21.13
C PRO A 147 -2.42 11.36 21.40
N PHE A 148 -3.27 10.82 20.52
CA PHE A 148 -4.72 10.84 20.68
C PHE A 148 -5.26 9.69 21.53
N ALA A 149 -4.40 8.72 21.89
CA ALA A 149 -4.74 7.54 22.68
C ALA A 149 -3.91 7.44 23.98
N GLY A 150 -3.37 8.56 24.48
CA GLY A 150 -2.62 8.61 25.75
C GLY A 150 -1.10 8.84 25.60
N GLY A 151 -0.63 9.15 24.39
CA GLY A 151 0.77 9.49 24.14
C GLY A 151 1.69 8.34 24.55
N PRO A 152 2.78 8.58 25.31
CA PRO A 152 3.71 7.52 25.72
C PRO A 152 3.09 6.34 26.48
N ALA A 153 1.90 6.51 27.07
CA ALA A 153 1.17 5.44 27.78
C ALA A 153 0.14 4.70 26.90
N ALA A 154 -0.03 5.11 25.64
CA ALA A 154 -0.91 4.43 24.70
C ALA A 154 -0.43 2.99 24.45
N PRO A 155 -1.34 2.02 24.30
CA PRO A 155 -0.95 0.66 23.94
C PRO A 155 -0.21 0.62 22.61
N VAL A 156 0.66 -0.38 22.43
CA VAL A 156 1.22 -0.69 21.12
C VAL A 156 0.15 -1.42 20.32
N GLU A 157 -0.26 -0.88 19.18
CA GLU A 157 -1.23 -1.52 18.29
C GLU A 157 -0.52 -2.07 17.06
N VAL A 158 -0.60 -3.38 16.84
CA VAL A 158 -0.14 -4.02 15.61
C VAL A 158 -1.35 -4.30 14.73
N HIS A 159 -1.49 -3.53 13.66
CA HIS A 159 -2.50 -3.71 12.63
C HIS A 159 -2.02 -4.75 11.63
N VAL A 160 -2.90 -5.65 11.21
CA VAL A 160 -2.58 -6.74 10.30
C VAL A 160 -3.59 -6.80 9.16
N ALA A 161 -3.12 -7.11 7.96
CA ALA A 161 -3.93 -7.42 6.79
C ALA A 161 -3.30 -8.60 6.04
N PHE A 162 -4.10 -9.60 5.73
CA PHE A 162 -3.72 -10.78 4.95
C PHE A 162 -4.53 -10.83 3.66
N ASP A 163 -3.84 -10.80 2.53
CA ASP A 163 -4.44 -10.82 1.18
C ASP A 163 -4.60 -12.25 0.64
N GLY A 164 -5.78 -12.83 0.82
CA GLY A 164 -6.12 -14.18 0.39
C GLY A 164 -7.49 -14.62 0.91
N ASP A 165 -7.97 -15.76 0.40
CA ASP A 165 -9.29 -16.35 0.69
C ASP A 165 -9.25 -17.52 1.68
N ASP A 166 -8.06 -17.94 2.13
CA ASP A 166 -7.89 -19.01 3.11
C ASP A 166 -7.87 -18.45 4.56
N PRO A 167 -8.95 -18.63 5.35
CA PRO A 167 -9.00 -18.17 6.73
C PRO A 167 -8.01 -18.91 7.65
N ALA A 168 -7.64 -20.16 7.33
CA ALA A 168 -6.68 -20.92 8.13
C ALA A 168 -5.26 -20.40 7.92
N ALA A 169 -4.89 -20.09 6.67
CA ALA A 169 -3.63 -19.44 6.35
C ALA A 169 -3.52 -18.05 7.00
N ALA A 170 -4.60 -17.25 6.93
CA ALA A 170 -4.65 -15.95 7.59
C ALA A 170 -4.50 -16.06 9.12
N ALA A 171 -5.20 -16.99 9.75
CA ALA A 171 -5.08 -17.23 11.18
C ALA A 171 -3.66 -17.65 11.58
N ALA A 172 -3.04 -18.56 10.82
CA ALA A 172 -1.66 -18.98 11.04
C ALA A 172 -0.67 -17.81 10.86
N ALA A 173 -0.93 -16.90 9.92
CA ALA A 173 -0.10 -15.71 9.72
C ALA A 173 -0.25 -14.67 10.84
N PHE A 174 -1.42 -14.57 11.48
CA PHE A 174 -1.66 -13.64 12.58
C PHE A 174 -1.17 -14.17 13.94
N GLU A 175 -1.11 -15.49 14.12
CA GLU A 175 -0.83 -16.10 15.42
C GLU A 175 0.53 -15.69 16.02
N PRO A 176 1.65 -15.65 15.27
CA PRO A 176 2.93 -15.20 15.82
C PRO A 176 2.89 -13.76 16.35
N ILE A 177 2.05 -12.89 15.74
CA ILE A 177 1.85 -11.51 16.22
C ILE A 177 1.00 -11.52 17.49
N ARG A 178 -0.05 -12.34 17.58
CA ARG A 178 -0.91 -12.45 18.77
C ARG A 178 -0.14 -12.92 20.00
N ALA A 179 0.88 -13.75 19.81
CA ALA A 179 1.70 -14.32 20.88
C ALA A 179 2.88 -13.43 21.34
N LEU A 180 3.02 -12.20 20.84
CA LEU A 180 4.17 -11.33 21.16
C LEU A 180 4.16 -10.74 22.58
N GLY A 181 3.00 -10.70 23.23
CA GLY A 181 2.82 -10.18 24.59
C GLY A 181 2.29 -11.23 25.54
N THR A 182 2.13 -10.85 26.80
CA THR A 182 1.68 -11.74 27.90
C THR A 182 0.23 -11.57 28.31
#